data_AF-A0A0C1RDR6-F1
#
_entry.id   AF-A0A0C1RDR6-F1
#
_cell.length_a   1.000
_cell.length_b   1.000
_cell.length_c   1.000
_cell.angle_alpha   90.00
_cell.angle_beta   90.00
_cell.angle_gamma   90.00
#
_symmetry.space_group_name_H-M   'P 1'
#
loop_
_entity.id
_entity.type
_entity.pdbx_description
1 polymer ?
#
loop_
_entity_poly.entity_id
_entity_poly.type
_entity_poly.pdbx_seq_one_letter_code
_entity_poly.pdbx_strand_id
1 'polypeptide(L)'
;PLQEKSSTNSQDTVSINLPPTTTRKIVAVQRVKELFIKAEDIASIVFTSDILTVLESIKPLTIALYSTDVKVPYEAISGPDGPIFSKYVVGRLTGIDAYDTSLITAYSMLYAHNLQRQEYLNTLFCLADLPSLEKLDLKKEEQLIRESLENERFKIELLDKTEDLTKEKLIEKLGGIVHIFHYAGHGFENVQQPQRSGITLWDLESENYTSLNSLEIKYRVKLGAHPLVFINSCFSSGNNRIQSSEGEKKLSDINDNIENKNNRTNSMTSEAGQQIMGVSSSFLHIGAAAVMAPPWQIYDSSAILYAYHWYRYLQQGCSIGEAALLSKIDSLSDMYDLKTIDYNVANYLIYGNPGLRLYPFQRLIEEYPETALRLMRLKNIT
;
A
#
# COMPACT_ATOMS: atom_id res chain seq x y z
N PRO A 1 61.39 35.85 36.35
CA PRO A 1 61.65 34.42 36.09
C PRO A 1 60.94 33.55 37.15
N LEU A 2 59.65 33.29 36.93
CA LEU A 2 58.83 32.40 37.76
C LEU A 2 58.13 31.44 36.79
N GLN A 3 58.47 30.16 36.90
CA GLN A 3 57.97 29.08 36.05
C GLN A 3 56.55 28.67 36.45
N GLU A 4 55.69 28.57 35.46
CA GLU A 4 54.35 27.99 35.51
C GLU A 4 54.41 26.48 35.75
N LYS A 5 53.58 25.98 36.66
CA LYS A 5 53.29 24.55 36.82
C LYS A 5 52.11 24.20 35.91
N SER A 6 52.34 23.33 34.94
CA SER A 6 51.31 22.71 34.11
C SER A 6 50.61 21.58 34.89
N SER A 7 49.29 21.67 34.99
CA SER A 7 48.41 20.60 35.47
C SER A 7 47.93 19.78 34.27
N THR A 8 48.38 18.53 34.18
CA THR A 8 47.84 17.53 33.26
C THR A 8 46.54 16.94 33.80
N ASN A 9 45.41 17.25 33.14
CA ASN A 9 44.14 16.57 33.31
C ASN A 9 44.21 15.21 32.60
N SER A 10 44.13 14.11 33.36
CA SER A 10 43.84 12.78 32.84
C SER A 10 42.35 12.66 32.55
N GLN A 11 41.97 12.61 31.27
CA GLN A 11 40.62 12.21 30.87
C GLN A 11 40.53 10.69 30.94
N ASP A 12 39.87 10.19 31.98
CA ASP A 12 39.42 8.80 32.06
C ASP A 12 38.30 8.60 31.02
N THR A 13 38.65 7.96 29.90
CA THR A 13 37.67 7.47 28.93
C THR A 13 37.02 6.21 29.49
N VAL A 14 35.84 6.37 30.08
CA VAL A 14 34.98 5.24 30.43
C VAL A 14 34.53 4.54 29.15
N SER A 15 35.20 3.43 28.81
CA SER A 15 34.79 2.55 27.73
C SER A 15 33.52 1.79 28.15
N ILE A 16 32.36 2.31 27.75
CA ILE A 16 31.09 1.59 27.90
C ILE A 16 31.10 0.46 26.88
N ASN A 17 31.32 -0.77 27.35
CA ASN A 17 31.14 -1.98 26.55
C ASN A 17 29.65 -2.17 26.24
N LEU A 18 29.19 -1.54 25.16
CA LEU A 18 27.88 -1.80 24.59
C LEU A 18 27.87 -3.20 23.95
N PRO A 19 26.78 -3.98 24.10
CA PRO A 19 26.70 -5.30 23.52
C PRO A 19 26.84 -5.22 21.99
N PRO A 20 27.50 -6.20 21.34
CA PRO A 20 27.89 -6.16 19.92
C PRO A 20 26.72 -6.03 18.93
N THR A 21 25.48 -6.20 19.38
CA THR A 21 24.25 -5.94 18.62
C THR A 21 23.97 -4.45 18.43
N THR A 22 24.35 -3.61 19.39
CA THR A 22 24.16 -2.14 19.34
C THR A 22 25.01 -1.51 18.25
N THR A 23 26.24 -2.01 18.08
CA THR A 23 27.19 -1.50 17.08
C THR A 23 26.74 -1.81 15.65
N ARG A 24 26.07 -2.95 15.41
CA ARG A 24 25.55 -3.30 14.08
C ARG A 24 24.30 -2.51 13.70
N LYS A 25 23.40 -2.22 14.67
CA LYS A 25 22.26 -1.30 14.46
C LYS A 25 22.75 0.08 14.05
N ILE A 26 23.72 0.62 14.78
CA ILE A 26 24.30 1.93 14.50
C ILE A 26 24.97 1.94 13.13
N VAL A 27 25.78 0.92 12.79
CA VAL A 27 26.47 0.84 11.49
C VAL A 27 25.50 0.69 10.31
N ALA A 28 24.43 -0.09 10.45
CA ALA A 28 23.42 -0.24 9.38
C ALA A 28 22.65 1.07 9.15
N VAL A 29 22.22 1.74 10.23
CA VAL A 29 21.57 3.06 10.14
C VAL A 29 22.53 4.10 9.57
N GLN A 30 23.80 4.09 9.97
CA GLN A 30 24.83 5.00 9.46
C GLN A 30 25.07 4.78 7.96
N ARG A 31 25.13 3.53 7.52
CA ARG A 31 25.36 3.18 6.10
C ARG A 31 24.15 3.49 5.22
N VAL A 32 22.93 3.34 5.75
CA VAL A 32 21.71 3.83 5.12
C VAL A 32 21.74 5.36 5.00
N LYS A 33 22.08 6.08 6.08
CA LYS A 33 22.25 7.53 6.05
C LYS A 33 23.30 7.96 5.02
N GLU A 34 24.45 7.30 4.94
CA GLU A 34 25.51 7.60 3.97
C GLU A 34 25.09 7.36 2.51
N LEU A 35 24.29 6.32 2.24
CA LEU A 35 23.74 6.06 0.91
C LEU A 35 22.67 7.10 0.51
N PHE A 36 21.87 7.57 1.46
CA PHE A 36 20.88 8.62 1.23
C PHE A 36 21.48 10.03 1.14
N ILE A 37 22.53 10.33 1.90
CA ILE A 37 23.23 11.63 1.88
C ILE A 37 23.93 11.88 0.54
N LYS A 38 24.36 10.83 -0.18
CA LYS A 38 24.96 10.96 -1.53
C LYS A 38 23.95 11.12 -2.66
N ALA A 39 22.67 10.86 -2.41
CA ALA A 39 21.62 11.25 -3.32
C ALA A 39 21.31 12.73 -3.05
N GLU A 40 22.08 13.65 -3.65
CA GLU A 40 21.68 15.05 -3.73
C GLU A 40 20.31 15.14 -4.40
N ASP A 41 19.32 15.18 -3.52
CA ASP A 41 18.03 15.83 -3.57
C ASP A 41 17.08 15.43 -4.73
N ILE A 42 16.87 14.12 -4.90
CA ILE A 42 15.70 13.63 -5.68
C ILE A 42 14.41 14.28 -5.17
N ALA A 43 14.34 14.62 -3.88
CA ALA A 43 13.23 15.38 -3.33
C ALA A 43 13.11 16.77 -3.95
N SER A 44 14.17 17.55 -4.11
CA SER A 44 14.09 18.85 -4.81
C SER A 44 13.78 18.77 -6.29
N ILE A 45 13.98 17.61 -6.92
CA ILE A 45 13.56 17.37 -8.32
C ILE A 45 12.03 17.26 -8.42
N VAL A 46 11.39 16.65 -7.41
CA VAL A 46 9.95 16.36 -7.43
C VAL A 46 9.13 17.40 -6.67
N PHE A 47 9.62 17.83 -5.52
CA PHE A 47 9.03 18.87 -4.69
C PHE A 47 9.91 20.11 -4.77
N THR A 48 9.30 21.27 -4.99
CA THR A 48 10.05 22.52 -4.85
C THR A 48 10.57 22.67 -3.42
N SER A 49 11.67 23.39 -3.25
CA SER A 49 12.22 23.73 -1.91
C SER A 49 11.16 24.32 -0.99
N ASP A 50 10.22 25.08 -1.55
CA ASP A 50 9.13 25.70 -0.81
C ASP A 50 8.17 24.65 -0.22
N ILE A 51 7.84 23.59 -0.98
CA ILE A 51 6.98 22.50 -0.48
C ILE A 51 7.68 21.76 0.66
N LEU A 52 8.97 21.45 0.51
CA LEU A 52 9.74 20.79 1.57
C LEU A 52 9.80 21.66 2.83
N THR A 53 10.06 22.95 2.68
CA THR A 53 10.05 23.93 3.78
C THR A 53 8.68 23.99 4.48
N VAL A 54 7.59 23.97 3.71
CA VAL A 54 6.23 23.96 4.28
C VAL A 54 5.95 22.66 5.03
N LEU A 55 6.35 21.51 4.49
CA LEU A 55 6.19 20.22 5.17
C LEU A 55 6.99 20.17 6.48
N GLU A 56 8.23 20.68 6.49
CA GLU A 56 9.08 20.78 7.69
C GLU A 56 8.53 21.76 8.74
N SER A 57 7.87 22.83 8.29
CA SER A 57 7.26 23.83 9.18
C SER A 57 5.96 23.34 9.81
N ILE A 58 5.07 22.72 9.01
CA ILE A 58 3.75 22.29 9.46
C ILE A 58 3.81 20.94 10.17
N LYS A 59 4.76 20.07 9.78
CA LYS A 59 4.92 18.70 10.27
C LYS A 59 3.59 17.93 10.26
N PRO A 60 2.90 17.89 9.11
CA PRO A 60 1.60 17.25 9.04
C PRO A 60 1.76 15.76 9.33
N LEU A 61 0.83 15.14 10.07
CA LEU A 61 0.84 13.67 10.16
C LEU A 61 0.44 13.03 8.83
N THR A 62 -0.40 13.73 8.05
CA THR A 62 -1.00 13.21 6.82
C THR A 62 -0.84 14.18 5.66
N ILE A 63 -0.39 13.63 4.53
CA ILE A 63 -0.22 14.31 3.26
C ILE A 63 -1.14 13.60 2.25
N ALA A 64 -2.05 14.38 1.65
CA ALA A 64 -2.86 13.91 0.53
C ALA A 64 -2.31 14.54 -0.75
N LEU A 65 -1.80 13.72 -1.65
CA LEU A 65 -1.19 14.14 -2.91
C LEU A 65 -2.24 14.12 -4.01
N TYR A 66 -2.54 15.29 -4.54
CA TYR A 66 -3.34 15.47 -5.75
C TYR A 66 -2.38 15.47 -6.94
N SER A 67 -2.30 14.34 -7.63
CA SER A 67 -1.47 14.20 -8.82
C SER A 67 -2.20 13.34 -9.85
N THR A 68 -1.91 13.54 -11.12
CA THR A 68 -2.28 12.58 -12.18
C THR A 68 -1.09 11.68 -12.54
N ASP A 69 0.11 11.97 -12.00
CA ASP A 69 1.30 11.20 -12.26
C ASP A 69 1.45 10.07 -11.22
N VAL A 70 0.93 8.91 -11.58
CA VAL A 70 1.06 7.70 -10.76
C VAL A 70 2.48 7.12 -10.76
N LYS A 71 3.34 7.53 -11.70
CA LYS A 71 4.68 6.94 -11.89
C LYS A 71 5.69 7.44 -10.87
N VAL A 72 5.46 8.61 -10.29
CA VAL A 72 6.36 9.17 -9.28
C VAL A 72 6.07 8.50 -7.94
N PRO A 73 7.03 7.80 -7.32
CA PRO A 73 6.86 7.17 -6.01
C PRO A 73 7.05 8.22 -4.91
N TYR A 74 6.13 9.19 -4.80
CA TYR A 74 6.24 10.33 -3.88
C TYR A 74 6.55 9.94 -2.43
N GLU A 75 6.03 8.78 -2.02
CA GLU A 75 6.20 8.19 -0.71
C GLU A 75 7.66 7.80 -0.44
N ALA A 76 8.35 7.31 -1.46
CA ALA A 76 9.75 6.86 -1.38
C ALA A 76 10.77 8.01 -1.50
N ILE A 77 10.31 9.21 -1.81
CA ILE A 77 11.18 10.39 -1.89
C ILE A 77 11.77 10.66 -0.51
N SER A 78 13.10 10.81 -0.48
CA SER A 78 13.85 10.97 0.76
C SER A 78 14.32 12.40 0.93
N GLY A 79 14.01 12.98 2.09
CA GLY A 79 14.60 14.22 2.56
C GLY A 79 15.79 13.95 3.49
N PRO A 80 16.33 14.99 4.16
CA PRO A 80 17.50 14.87 5.04
C PRO A 80 17.37 13.80 6.14
N ASP A 81 16.17 13.61 6.71
CA ASP A 81 15.94 12.57 7.73
C ASP A 81 15.25 11.30 7.20
N GLY A 82 15.40 11.02 5.90
CA GLY A 82 14.94 9.80 5.26
C GLY A 82 13.64 9.93 4.45
N PRO A 83 13.04 8.80 4.04
CA PRO A 83 11.89 8.77 3.14
C PRO A 83 10.63 9.37 3.77
N ILE A 84 9.83 10.07 2.96
CA ILE A 84 8.55 10.67 3.38
C ILE A 84 7.63 9.63 4.00
N PHE A 85 7.56 8.40 3.46
CA PHE A 85 6.69 7.34 3.98
C PHE A 85 7.00 6.91 5.42
N SER A 86 8.20 7.21 5.95
CA SER A 86 8.56 6.86 7.34
C SER A 86 8.11 7.93 8.35
N LYS A 87 7.83 9.14 7.86
CA LYS A 87 7.46 10.31 8.66
C LYS A 87 5.97 10.61 8.56
N TYR A 88 5.42 10.42 7.37
CA TYR A 88 4.11 10.92 7.01
C TYR A 88 3.22 9.80 6.50
N VAL A 89 1.95 9.90 6.88
CA VAL A 89 0.89 9.17 6.22
C VAL A 89 0.69 9.81 4.85
N VAL A 90 0.95 9.08 3.77
CA VAL A 90 0.76 9.58 2.40
C VAL A 90 -0.37 8.83 1.72
N GLY A 91 -1.33 9.57 1.17
CA GLY A 91 -2.37 9.03 0.30
C GLY A 91 -2.42 9.79 -1.03
N ARG A 92 -2.78 9.07 -2.09
CA ARG A 92 -2.89 9.58 -3.45
C ARG A 92 -4.34 9.81 -3.81
N LEU A 93 -4.70 11.06 -4.05
CA LEU A 93 -5.99 11.45 -4.61
C LEU A 93 -5.77 11.66 -6.11
N THR A 94 -5.63 10.55 -6.83
CA THR A 94 -5.31 10.52 -8.27
C THR A 94 -6.50 9.97 -9.05
N GLY A 95 -7.15 10.81 -9.84
CA GLY A 95 -8.02 10.38 -10.95
C GLY A 95 -7.32 10.54 -12.29
N ILE A 96 -7.96 10.09 -13.38
CA ILE A 96 -7.43 10.28 -14.74
C ILE A 96 -7.37 11.76 -15.15
N ASP A 97 -8.23 12.59 -14.53
CA ASP A 97 -8.30 14.02 -14.70
C ASP A 97 -8.82 14.70 -13.42
N ALA A 98 -9.00 16.02 -13.46
CA ALA A 98 -9.46 16.80 -12.32
C ALA A 98 -10.91 16.45 -11.91
N TYR A 99 -11.76 16.04 -12.86
CA TYR A 99 -13.15 15.67 -12.60
C TYR A 99 -13.21 14.33 -11.85
N ASP A 100 -12.50 13.32 -12.34
CA ASP A 100 -12.38 12.01 -11.71
C ASP A 100 -11.75 12.13 -10.31
N THR A 101 -10.70 12.94 -10.18
CA THR A 101 -10.07 13.24 -8.89
C THR A 101 -11.05 13.87 -7.90
N SER A 102 -11.91 14.78 -8.37
CA SER A 102 -12.93 15.43 -7.54
C SER A 102 -14.01 14.44 -7.09
N LEU A 103 -14.44 13.53 -7.98
CA LEU A 103 -15.38 12.47 -7.65
C LEU A 103 -14.82 11.51 -6.60
N ILE A 104 -13.60 11.01 -6.80
CA ILE A 104 -12.91 10.13 -5.84
C ILE A 104 -12.85 10.80 -4.46
N THR A 105 -12.45 12.07 -4.42
CA THR A 105 -12.36 12.85 -3.18
C THR A 105 -13.73 12.96 -2.49
N ALA A 106 -14.78 13.28 -3.25
CA ALA A 106 -16.13 13.40 -2.71
C ALA A 106 -16.66 12.05 -2.16
N TYR A 107 -16.46 10.95 -2.90
CA TYR A 107 -16.86 9.61 -2.45
C TYR A 107 -16.16 9.21 -1.16
N SER A 108 -14.84 9.42 -1.06
CA SER A 108 -14.10 9.12 0.16
C SER A 108 -14.64 9.88 1.38
N MET A 109 -15.04 11.15 1.22
CA MET A 109 -15.60 11.96 2.31
C MET A 109 -16.99 11.49 2.74
N LEU A 110 -17.89 11.25 1.78
CA LEU A 110 -19.26 10.81 2.07
C LEU A 110 -19.28 9.43 2.72
N TYR A 111 -18.41 8.53 2.27
CA TYR A 111 -18.41 7.15 2.75
C TYR A 111 -17.74 6.98 4.12
N ALA A 112 -16.76 7.82 4.47
CA ALA A 112 -16.15 7.82 5.80
C ALA A 112 -17.19 7.90 6.91
N HIS A 113 -18.16 8.78 6.74
CA HIS A 113 -19.25 8.96 7.70
C HIS A 113 -20.19 7.75 7.73
N ASN A 114 -20.49 7.14 6.57
CA ASN A 114 -21.36 5.98 6.49
C ASN A 114 -20.75 4.73 7.14
N LEU A 115 -19.45 4.49 6.95
CA LEU A 115 -18.73 3.36 7.56
C LEU A 115 -18.76 3.41 9.09
N GLN A 116 -18.55 4.59 9.67
CA GLN A 116 -18.53 4.76 11.13
C GLN A 116 -19.87 4.47 11.79
N ARG A 117 -20.97 4.57 11.04
CA ARG A 117 -22.34 4.33 11.53
C ARG A 117 -22.81 2.89 11.35
N GLN A 118 -22.05 2.05 10.64
CA GLN A 118 -22.43 0.64 10.47
C GLN A 118 -22.23 -0.12 11.76
N GLU A 119 -23.28 -0.81 12.20
CA GLU A 119 -23.20 -1.73 13.34
C GLU A 119 -22.25 -2.89 13.04
N TYR A 120 -22.29 -3.40 11.81
CA TYR A 120 -21.41 -4.45 11.32
C TYR A 120 -20.77 -4.08 9.98
N LEU A 121 -19.53 -4.51 9.79
CA LEU A 121 -18.78 -4.38 8.56
C LEU A 121 -18.71 -5.75 7.88
N ASN A 122 -19.53 -5.93 6.85
CA ASN A 122 -19.38 -7.03 5.90
C ASN A 122 -18.02 -6.95 5.20
N THR A 123 -17.21 -7.97 5.42
CA THR A 123 -15.84 -8.06 4.93
C THR A 123 -15.72 -9.28 4.04
N LEU A 124 -15.35 -9.09 2.77
CA LEU A 124 -15.14 -10.16 1.82
C LEU A 124 -13.64 -10.45 1.71
N PHE A 125 -13.22 -11.67 2.06
CA PHE A 125 -11.87 -12.16 1.84
C PHE A 125 -11.85 -13.04 0.59
N CYS A 126 -11.01 -12.67 -0.37
CA CYS A 126 -10.77 -13.43 -1.58
C CYS A 126 -9.34 -13.96 -1.57
N LEU A 127 -9.18 -15.26 -1.34
CA LEU A 127 -7.87 -15.93 -1.24
C LEU A 127 -7.63 -16.79 -2.49
N ALA A 128 -6.88 -16.26 -3.44
CA ALA A 128 -6.63 -16.88 -4.74
C ALA A 128 -5.35 -17.76 -4.71
N ASP A 129 -5.51 -19.02 -4.29
CA ASP A 129 -4.46 -20.04 -4.35
C ASP A 129 -4.36 -20.64 -5.76
N LEU A 130 -3.21 -20.49 -6.42
CA LEU A 130 -2.96 -20.94 -7.78
C LEU A 130 -1.91 -22.06 -7.81
N PRO A 131 -2.31 -23.32 -8.02
CA PRO A 131 -1.41 -24.48 -7.95
C PRO A 131 -0.21 -24.44 -8.90
N SER A 132 -0.31 -23.68 -10.00
CA SER A 132 0.72 -23.56 -11.03
C SER A 132 1.74 -22.46 -10.76
N LEU A 133 1.55 -21.64 -9.71
CA LEU A 133 2.41 -20.53 -9.36
C LEU A 133 3.14 -20.78 -8.03
N GLU A 134 3.99 -19.83 -7.64
CA GLU A 134 4.62 -19.85 -6.32
C GLU A 134 3.56 -19.90 -5.22
N LYS A 135 3.76 -20.84 -4.28
CA LYS A 135 2.83 -21.07 -3.19
C LYS A 135 2.85 -19.91 -2.20
N LEU A 136 1.69 -19.32 -1.96
CA LEU A 136 1.46 -18.29 -0.96
C LEU A 136 0.91 -18.93 0.33
N ASP A 137 1.23 -18.37 1.50
CA ASP A 137 0.72 -18.82 2.79
C ASP A 137 -0.59 -18.11 3.16
N LEU A 138 -1.58 -18.23 2.27
CA LEU A 138 -2.87 -17.53 2.37
C LEU A 138 -3.65 -17.91 3.64
N LYS A 139 -3.49 -19.13 4.14
CA LYS A 139 -4.12 -19.58 5.39
C LYS A 139 -3.55 -18.84 6.60
N LYS A 140 -2.23 -18.64 6.63
CA LYS A 140 -1.60 -17.87 7.69
C LYS A 140 -2.00 -16.41 7.60
N GLU A 141 -2.09 -15.85 6.40
CA GLU A 141 -2.62 -14.49 6.21
C GLU A 141 -4.02 -14.35 6.78
N GLU A 142 -4.94 -15.23 6.38
CA GLU A 142 -6.31 -15.25 6.87
C GLU A 142 -6.36 -15.36 8.40
N GLN A 143 -5.62 -16.31 8.97
CA GLN A 143 -5.59 -16.55 10.40
C GLN A 143 -5.14 -15.29 11.15
N LEU A 144 -4.00 -14.69 10.77
CA LEU A 144 -3.47 -13.51 11.43
C LEU A 144 -4.39 -12.30 11.30
N ILE A 145 -5.03 -12.11 10.14
CA ILE A 145 -6.00 -11.03 9.99
C ILE A 145 -7.23 -11.28 10.87
N ARG A 146 -7.75 -12.51 10.95
CA ARG A 146 -8.87 -12.84 11.85
C ARG A 146 -8.52 -12.62 13.31
N GLU A 147 -7.31 -13.01 13.73
CA GLU A 147 -6.76 -12.70 15.06
C GLU A 147 -6.65 -11.18 15.29
N SER A 148 -6.43 -10.40 14.23
CA SER A 148 -6.39 -8.93 14.30
C SER A 148 -7.76 -8.26 14.22
N LEU A 149 -8.84 -9.04 14.06
CA LEU A 149 -10.23 -8.61 13.93
C LEU A 149 -11.10 -9.22 15.03
N GLU A 150 -10.61 -9.21 16.28
CA GLU A 150 -11.23 -9.88 17.45
C GLU A 150 -12.66 -9.42 17.81
N ASN A 151 -13.18 -8.39 17.13
CA ASN A 151 -14.48 -7.79 17.45
C ASN A 151 -15.60 -8.34 16.54
N GLU A 152 -16.76 -8.65 17.14
CA GLU A 152 -18.00 -9.09 16.48
C GLU A 152 -18.52 -8.13 15.40
N ARG A 153 -17.98 -6.91 15.31
CA ARG A 153 -18.28 -5.94 14.26
C ARG A 153 -17.95 -6.44 12.85
N PHE A 154 -16.97 -7.32 12.66
CA PHE A 154 -16.58 -7.79 11.32
C PHE A 154 -17.32 -9.08 10.94
N LYS A 155 -18.15 -9.02 9.90
CA LYS A 155 -18.81 -10.18 9.31
C LYS A 155 -17.99 -10.65 8.12
N ILE A 156 -17.08 -11.59 8.38
CA ILE A 156 -16.12 -12.06 7.38
C ILE A 156 -16.74 -13.19 6.56
N GLU A 157 -16.90 -12.95 5.26
CA GLU A 157 -17.19 -13.95 4.24
C GLU A 157 -15.90 -14.33 3.52
N LEU A 158 -15.64 -15.63 3.38
CA LEU A 158 -14.46 -16.15 2.69
C LEU A 158 -14.86 -16.67 1.31
N LEU A 159 -14.08 -16.28 0.30
CA LEU A 159 -14.13 -16.79 -1.06
C LEU A 159 -12.74 -17.33 -1.40
N ASP A 160 -12.59 -18.64 -1.38
CA ASP A 160 -11.35 -19.34 -1.68
C ASP A 160 -11.61 -20.49 -2.66
N LYS A 161 -10.62 -21.37 -2.86
CA LYS A 161 -10.76 -22.53 -3.74
C LYS A 161 -11.90 -23.48 -3.33
N THR A 162 -12.24 -23.57 -2.04
CA THR A 162 -13.32 -24.44 -1.56
C THR A 162 -14.70 -23.89 -1.89
N GLU A 163 -14.79 -22.56 -2.05
CA GLU A 163 -15.99 -21.82 -2.39
C GLU A 163 -16.10 -21.52 -3.89
N ASP A 164 -15.45 -22.27 -4.78
CA ASP A 164 -15.55 -22.05 -6.24
C ASP A 164 -15.29 -20.57 -6.62
N LEU A 165 -14.11 -20.06 -6.23
CA LEU A 165 -13.65 -18.70 -6.53
C LEU A 165 -13.52 -18.47 -8.04
N THR A 166 -14.65 -18.22 -8.72
CA THR A 166 -14.70 -17.81 -10.13
C THR A 166 -14.76 -16.30 -10.25
N LYS A 167 -14.41 -15.78 -11.44
CA LYS A 167 -14.51 -14.35 -11.75
C LYS A 167 -15.94 -13.85 -11.60
N GLU A 168 -16.91 -14.59 -12.12
CA GLU A 168 -18.33 -14.26 -12.08
C GLU A 168 -18.85 -14.22 -10.64
N LYS A 169 -18.49 -15.21 -9.80
CA LYS A 169 -18.86 -15.23 -8.38
C LYS A 169 -18.24 -14.04 -7.63
N LEU A 170 -16.98 -13.70 -7.89
CA LEU A 170 -16.36 -12.51 -7.28
C LEU A 170 -17.08 -11.22 -7.70
N ILE A 171 -17.40 -11.04 -8.99
CA ILE A 171 -18.14 -9.88 -9.50
C ILE A 171 -19.52 -9.79 -8.83
N GLU A 172 -20.24 -10.90 -8.70
CA GLU A 172 -21.53 -10.97 -8.02
C GLU A 172 -21.40 -10.52 -6.55
N LYS A 173 -20.42 -11.07 -5.82
CA LYS A 173 -20.20 -10.74 -4.40
C LYS A 173 -19.85 -9.28 -4.18
N LEU A 174 -19.01 -8.70 -5.05
CA LEU A 174 -18.70 -7.26 -5.02
C LEU A 174 -19.93 -6.39 -5.30
N GLY A 175 -20.92 -6.92 -6.04
CA GLY A 175 -22.23 -6.31 -6.25
C GLY A 175 -23.13 -6.25 -5.00
N GLY A 176 -22.79 -7.01 -3.96
CA GLY A 176 -23.46 -6.98 -2.66
C GLY A 176 -22.98 -5.85 -1.75
N ILE A 177 -23.45 -5.86 -0.50
CA ILE A 177 -23.03 -4.89 0.53
C ILE A 177 -21.69 -5.35 1.12
N VAL A 178 -20.59 -4.94 0.49
CA VAL A 178 -19.22 -5.20 0.96
C VAL A 178 -18.61 -3.89 1.45
N HIS A 179 -18.25 -3.82 2.73
CA HIS A 179 -17.61 -2.64 3.32
C HIS A 179 -16.09 -2.70 3.22
N ILE A 180 -15.53 -3.91 3.27
CA ILE A 180 -14.11 -4.16 3.12
C ILE A 180 -13.93 -5.33 2.15
N PHE A 181 -13.12 -5.14 1.13
CA PHE A 181 -12.72 -6.20 0.22
C PHE A 181 -11.21 -6.45 0.37
N HIS A 182 -10.85 -7.64 0.84
CA HIS A 182 -9.47 -8.10 0.93
C HIS A 182 -9.21 -9.11 -0.16
N TYR A 183 -8.24 -8.85 -1.02
CA TYR A 183 -7.72 -9.82 -1.97
C TYR A 183 -6.32 -10.23 -1.56
N ALA A 184 -6.03 -11.52 -1.54
CA ALA A 184 -4.68 -12.06 -1.40
C ALA A 184 -4.44 -13.13 -2.46
N GLY A 185 -3.35 -12.98 -3.21
CA GLY A 185 -3.05 -13.85 -4.35
C GLY A 185 -2.02 -13.23 -5.27
N HIS A 186 -1.91 -13.79 -6.47
CA HIS A 186 -1.04 -13.22 -7.49
C HIS A 186 -1.72 -12.06 -8.23
N GLY A 187 -0.88 -11.20 -8.79
CA GLY A 187 -1.28 -10.14 -9.71
C GLY A 187 -0.35 -10.18 -10.90
N PHE A 188 -0.81 -9.67 -12.03
CA PHE A 188 0.01 -9.58 -13.24
C PHE A 188 -0.12 -8.19 -13.86
N GLU A 189 0.96 -7.74 -14.45
CA GLU A 189 1.04 -6.52 -15.23
C GLU A 189 1.08 -6.88 -16.71
N ASN A 190 0.26 -6.21 -17.53
CA ASN A 190 0.37 -6.29 -18.98
C ASN A 190 1.02 -4.98 -19.48
N VAL A 191 2.32 -5.03 -19.74
CA VAL A 191 3.11 -3.85 -20.11
C VAL A 191 2.63 -3.21 -21.42
N GLN A 192 2.19 -4.02 -22.38
CA GLN A 192 1.72 -3.54 -23.69
C GLN A 192 0.32 -2.93 -23.60
N GLN A 193 -0.52 -3.45 -22.71
CA GLN A 193 -1.90 -3.02 -22.49
C GLN A 193 -2.19 -2.94 -20.99
N PRO A 194 -1.74 -1.88 -20.28
CA PRO A 194 -1.84 -1.77 -18.82
C PRO A 194 -3.26 -1.97 -18.26
N GLN A 195 -4.27 -1.59 -19.02
CA GLN A 195 -5.69 -1.79 -18.71
C GLN A 195 -6.12 -3.27 -18.66
N ARG A 196 -5.29 -4.18 -19.18
CA ARG A 196 -5.46 -5.63 -19.07
C ARG A 196 -4.70 -6.24 -17.89
N SER A 197 -3.93 -5.46 -17.13
CA SER A 197 -3.37 -5.90 -15.85
C SER A 197 -4.49 -6.23 -14.87
N GLY A 198 -4.25 -7.15 -13.94
CA GLY A 198 -5.32 -7.68 -13.11
C GLY A 198 -4.85 -8.48 -11.91
N ILE A 199 -5.83 -8.84 -11.09
CA ILE A 199 -5.68 -9.88 -10.07
C ILE A 199 -6.02 -11.24 -10.69
N THR A 200 -5.29 -12.29 -10.33
CA THR A 200 -5.44 -13.63 -10.88
C THR A 200 -6.42 -14.45 -10.06
N LEU A 201 -7.31 -15.20 -10.71
CA LEU A 201 -8.29 -16.06 -10.05
C LEU A 201 -8.13 -17.48 -10.58
N TRP A 202 -8.47 -18.48 -9.78
CA TRP A 202 -8.48 -19.87 -10.24
C TRP A 202 -9.77 -20.15 -11.00
N ASP A 203 -9.68 -20.79 -12.15
CA ASP A 203 -10.84 -21.27 -12.90
C ASP A 203 -10.88 -22.81 -12.82
N LEU A 204 -11.88 -23.33 -12.11
CA LEU A 204 -12.05 -24.76 -11.92
C LEU A 204 -12.46 -25.48 -13.20
N GLU A 205 -13.17 -24.82 -14.12
CA GLU A 205 -13.65 -25.46 -15.35
C GLU A 205 -12.51 -25.69 -16.34
N SER A 206 -11.61 -24.71 -16.49
CA SER A 206 -10.49 -24.79 -17.42
C SER A 206 -9.21 -25.39 -16.82
N GLU A 207 -9.22 -25.71 -15.52
CA GLU A 207 -8.02 -26.05 -14.73
C GLU A 207 -6.87 -25.04 -14.96
N ASN A 208 -7.23 -23.78 -15.17
CA ASN A 208 -6.30 -22.71 -15.49
C ASN A 208 -6.58 -21.48 -14.61
N TYR A 209 -5.77 -20.44 -14.73
CA TYR A 209 -6.08 -19.16 -14.10
C TYR A 209 -6.84 -18.27 -15.08
N THR A 210 -7.78 -17.51 -14.53
CA THR A 210 -8.40 -16.36 -15.17
C THR A 210 -7.91 -15.09 -14.47
N SER A 211 -8.35 -13.93 -14.94
CA SER A 211 -8.02 -12.65 -14.30
C SER A 211 -9.22 -11.76 -14.21
N LEU A 212 -9.33 -10.99 -13.12
CA LEU A 212 -10.20 -9.83 -13.07
C LEU A 212 -9.34 -8.59 -13.36
N ASN A 213 -9.35 -8.14 -14.62
CA ASN A 213 -8.48 -7.04 -15.06
C ASN A 213 -9.11 -5.65 -14.87
N SER A 214 -8.30 -4.60 -15.02
CA SER A 214 -8.72 -3.20 -14.81
C SER A 214 -9.93 -2.80 -15.66
N LEU A 215 -10.04 -3.24 -16.93
CA LEU A 215 -11.21 -2.97 -17.77
C LEU A 215 -12.46 -3.68 -17.27
N GLU A 216 -12.35 -4.95 -16.88
CA GLU A 216 -13.46 -5.71 -16.33
C GLU A 216 -13.95 -5.12 -15.02
N ILE A 217 -13.04 -4.68 -14.14
CA ILE A 217 -13.41 -3.96 -12.92
C ILE A 217 -14.20 -2.71 -13.29
N LYS A 218 -13.67 -1.88 -14.20
CA LYS A 218 -14.30 -0.62 -14.57
C LYS A 218 -15.69 -0.77 -15.20
N TYR A 219 -15.88 -1.78 -16.05
CA TYR A 219 -17.08 -1.88 -16.90
C TYR A 219 -18.04 -3.00 -16.51
N ARG A 220 -17.62 -4.02 -15.76
CA ARG A 220 -18.45 -5.17 -15.36
C ARG A 220 -18.74 -5.21 -13.87
N VAL A 221 -17.83 -4.73 -13.02
CA VAL A 221 -18.06 -4.71 -11.57
C VAL A 221 -18.96 -3.55 -11.21
N LYS A 222 -19.97 -3.84 -10.39
CA LYS A 222 -20.75 -2.84 -9.66
C LYS A 222 -20.43 -3.05 -8.20
N LEU A 223 -20.13 -1.99 -7.47
CA LEU A 223 -19.96 -2.09 -6.02
C LEU A 223 -21.32 -1.81 -5.37
N GLY A 224 -21.85 -2.77 -4.61
CA GLY A 224 -23.12 -2.58 -3.90
C GLY A 224 -23.02 -1.63 -2.70
N ALA A 225 -21.80 -1.33 -2.27
CA ALA A 225 -21.44 -0.26 -1.35
C ALA A 225 -20.19 0.47 -1.88
N HIS A 226 -19.40 1.15 -1.04
CA HIS A 226 -18.16 1.80 -1.44
C HIS A 226 -16.95 1.21 -0.70
N PRO A 227 -16.62 -0.07 -0.88
CA PRO A 227 -15.66 -0.79 -0.04
C PRO A 227 -14.32 -0.06 0.12
N LEU A 228 -13.71 -0.24 1.29
CA LEU A 228 -12.27 -0.14 1.44
C LEU A 228 -11.64 -1.39 0.83
N VAL A 229 -10.78 -1.21 -0.16
CA VAL A 229 -10.17 -2.33 -0.89
C VAL A 229 -8.72 -2.49 -0.43
N PHE A 230 -8.34 -3.69 -0.02
CA PHE A 230 -6.96 -4.09 0.27
C PHE A 230 -6.56 -5.14 -0.75
N ILE A 231 -5.56 -4.85 -1.58
CA ILE A 231 -5.05 -5.78 -2.59
C ILE A 231 -3.66 -6.22 -2.19
N ASN A 232 -3.57 -7.46 -1.71
CA ASN A 232 -2.34 -8.11 -1.35
C ASN A 232 -1.79 -8.93 -2.52
N SER A 233 -1.32 -8.23 -3.56
CA SER A 233 -0.74 -8.88 -4.73
C SER A 233 0.24 -7.99 -5.44
N CYS A 234 1.25 -8.60 -6.06
CA CYS A 234 2.24 -7.91 -6.88
C CYS A 234 1.57 -7.08 -7.99
N PHE A 235 2.13 -5.90 -8.28
CA PHE A 235 1.78 -5.04 -9.43
C PHE A 235 0.32 -4.56 -9.50
N SER A 236 -0.46 -4.69 -8.43
CA SER A 236 -1.88 -4.32 -8.42
C SER A 236 -2.11 -2.82 -8.54
N SER A 237 -1.11 -1.99 -8.28
CA SER A 237 -1.26 -0.54 -8.37
C SER A 237 -1.02 0.05 -9.78
N GLY A 238 -0.54 -0.75 -10.74
CA GLY A 238 -0.53 -0.41 -12.18
C GLY A 238 0.56 0.56 -12.64
N ASN A 239 1.77 0.46 -12.09
CA ASN A 239 2.88 1.30 -12.52
C ASN A 239 3.52 0.78 -13.81
N ASN A 240 3.15 1.35 -14.97
CA ASN A 240 3.72 1.09 -16.31
C ASN A 240 5.26 1.14 -16.37
N ARG A 241 5.95 0.13 -15.87
CA ARG A 241 7.39 -0.05 -16.07
C ARG A 241 7.58 -1.23 -17.01
N ILE A 242 8.18 -0.93 -18.15
CA ILE A 242 8.69 -1.92 -19.09
C ILE A 242 9.80 -2.69 -18.35
N GLN A 243 9.48 -3.85 -17.77
CA GLN A 243 10.51 -4.83 -17.46
C GLN A 243 11.05 -5.35 -18.79
N SER A 244 12.33 -5.10 -19.06
CA SER A 244 13.01 -5.67 -20.22
C SER A 244 13.07 -7.19 -20.04
N SER A 245 12.29 -7.88 -20.84
CA SER A 245 12.06 -9.32 -20.84
C SER A 245 13.32 -10.13 -21.20
N GLU A 246 13.84 -10.90 -20.24
CA GLU A 246 14.55 -12.16 -20.56
C GLU A 246 13.75 -13.41 -20.12
N GLY A 247 12.60 -13.26 -19.41
CA GLY A 247 11.81 -14.38 -18.89
C GLY A 247 10.42 -14.63 -19.50
N GLU A 248 9.83 -13.68 -20.25
CA GLU A 248 8.37 -13.67 -20.53
C GLU A 248 7.91 -14.31 -21.84
N LYS A 249 8.77 -15.05 -22.54
CA LYS A 249 8.47 -15.64 -23.88
C LYS A 249 7.32 -16.66 -23.94
N LYS A 250 6.57 -16.94 -22.86
CA LYS A 250 5.46 -17.91 -22.88
C LYS A 250 4.06 -17.32 -22.78
N LEU A 251 3.90 -16.04 -22.43
CA LEU A 251 2.58 -15.42 -22.26
C LEU A 251 2.16 -14.50 -23.42
N SER A 252 3.11 -13.85 -24.10
CA SER A 252 2.83 -12.96 -25.25
C SER A 252 2.29 -13.72 -26.47
N ASP A 253 2.73 -14.96 -26.67
CA ASP A 253 2.51 -15.68 -27.94
C ASP A 253 1.07 -16.19 -28.12
N ILE A 254 0.24 -16.17 -27.07
CA ILE A 254 -1.14 -16.68 -27.14
C ILE A 254 -2.14 -15.61 -27.61
N ASN A 255 -1.89 -14.32 -27.37
CA ASN A 255 -2.86 -13.25 -27.64
C ASN A 255 -2.53 -12.34 -28.84
N ASP A 256 -1.28 -12.30 -29.31
CA ASP A 256 -0.86 -11.29 -30.30
C ASP A 256 -1.20 -11.61 -31.76
N ASN A 257 -1.79 -12.78 -32.06
CA ASN A 257 -2.09 -13.19 -33.44
C ASN A 257 -3.42 -12.66 -34.02
N ILE A 258 -4.24 -11.90 -33.26
CA ILE A 258 -5.62 -11.58 -33.69
C ILE A 258 -5.85 -10.10 -34.11
N GLU A 259 -5.06 -9.11 -33.67
CA GLU A 259 -5.56 -7.71 -33.74
C GLU A 259 -4.73 -6.63 -34.47
N ASN A 260 -3.57 -6.92 -35.06
CA ASN A 260 -2.76 -5.84 -35.63
C ASN A 260 -2.87 -5.70 -37.15
N LYS A 261 -3.85 -4.90 -37.64
CA LYS A 261 -3.70 -4.24 -38.95
C LYS A 261 -4.55 -2.99 -39.30
N ASN A 262 -5.29 -2.37 -38.38
CA ASN A 262 -6.10 -1.19 -38.76
C ASN A 262 -5.71 0.10 -38.01
N ASN A 263 -5.18 1.04 -38.79
CA ASN A 263 -4.93 2.44 -38.47
C ASN A 263 -6.12 3.08 -37.73
N ARG A 264 -5.95 3.39 -36.44
CA ARG A 264 -6.86 4.24 -35.68
C ARG A 264 -6.17 5.56 -35.36
N THR A 265 -6.75 6.64 -35.87
CA THR A 265 -6.52 8.00 -35.40
C THR A 265 -7.10 8.12 -33.98
N ASN A 266 -6.26 7.95 -32.97
CA ASN A 266 -6.71 8.06 -31.58
C ASN A 266 -6.88 9.54 -31.20
N SER A 267 -7.99 9.84 -30.52
CA SER A 267 -8.17 11.11 -29.82
C SER A 267 -7.17 11.20 -28.67
N MET A 268 -6.55 12.36 -28.44
CA MET A 268 -5.63 12.59 -27.30
C MET A 268 -6.25 12.23 -25.94
N THR A 269 -7.57 12.38 -25.79
CA THR A 269 -8.29 11.99 -24.56
C THR A 269 -8.38 10.47 -24.39
N SER A 270 -8.37 9.71 -25.48
CA SER A 270 -8.38 8.24 -25.43
C SER A 270 -7.01 7.65 -25.15
N GLU A 271 -5.92 8.28 -25.63
CA GLU A 271 -4.56 7.83 -25.36
C GLU A 271 -4.13 8.07 -23.91
N ALA A 272 -4.43 9.24 -23.35
CA ALA A 272 -4.15 9.54 -21.95
C ALA A 272 -4.98 8.64 -21.00
N GLY A 273 -6.26 8.41 -21.33
CA GLY A 273 -7.13 7.54 -20.55
C GLY A 273 -6.75 6.06 -20.59
N GLN A 274 -6.15 5.58 -21.68
CA GLN A 274 -5.68 4.19 -21.80
C GLN A 274 -4.40 3.92 -21.00
N GLN A 275 -3.55 4.92 -20.78
CA GLN A 275 -2.26 4.73 -20.12
C GLN A 275 -2.31 4.63 -18.58
N ILE A 276 -3.42 4.99 -17.91
CA ILE A 276 -3.43 5.16 -16.44
C ILE A 276 -4.37 4.18 -15.71
N MET A 277 -4.97 3.21 -16.39
CA MET A 277 -5.92 2.29 -15.74
C MET A 277 -5.28 1.03 -15.13
N GLY A 278 -4.71 1.18 -13.93
CA GLY A 278 -4.35 0.05 -13.05
C GLY A 278 -5.55 -0.47 -12.24
N VAL A 279 -5.41 -1.64 -11.63
CA VAL A 279 -6.49 -2.30 -10.84
C VAL A 279 -7.00 -1.37 -9.74
N SER A 280 -6.09 -0.73 -8.98
CA SER A 280 -6.47 0.23 -7.94
C SER A 280 -7.28 1.42 -8.47
N SER A 281 -6.86 2.00 -9.60
CA SER A 281 -7.58 3.12 -10.23
C SER A 281 -8.96 2.72 -10.70
N SER A 282 -9.12 1.50 -11.23
CA SER A 282 -10.43 0.99 -11.66
C SER A 282 -11.38 0.81 -10.49
N PHE A 283 -10.92 0.30 -9.34
CA PHE A 283 -11.74 0.21 -8.13
C PHE A 283 -12.19 1.59 -7.63
N LEU A 284 -11.29 2.58 -7.59
CA LEU A 284 -11.66 3.94 -7.24
C LEU A 284 -12.68 4.54 -8.19
N HIS A 285 -12.49 4.36 -9.50
CA HIS A 285 -13.39 4.89 -10.52
C HIS A 285 -14.81 4.31 -10.43
N ILE A 286 -14.97 3.06 -9.99
CA ILE A 286 -16.29 2.45 -9.76
C ILE A 286 -16.84 2.70 -8.35
N GLY A 287 -16.15 3.53 -7.56
CA GLY A 287 -16.65 4.04 -6.28
C GLY A 287 -16.10 3.36 -5.03
N ALA A 288 -14.96 2.66 -5.08
CA ALA A 288 -14.28 2.24 -3.85
C ALA A 288 -13.87 3.48 -3.03
N ALA A 289 -14.01 3.43 -1.70
CA ALA A 289 -13.72 4.59 -0.85
C ALA A 289 -12.22 4.88 -0.72
N ALA A 290 -11.42 3.82 -0.73
CA ALA A 290 -9.98 3.85 -0.85
C ALA A 290 -9.50 2.46 -1.30
N VAL A 291 -8.31 2.42 -1.90
CA VAL A 291 -7.62 1.20 -2.28
C VAL A 291 -6.21 1.23 -1.71
N MET A 292 -5.80 0.16 -1.05
CA MET A 292 -4.42 -0.02 -0.63
C MET A 292 -3.81 -1.20 -1.37
N ALA A 293 -2.68 -0.97 -2.02
CA ALA A 293 -2.07 -1.94 -2.93
C ALA A 293 -0.57 -1.66 -3.09
N PRO A 294 0.28 -2.68 -3.23
CA PRO A 294 1.67 -2.49 -3.60
C PRO A 294 1.79 -2.28 -5.13
N PRO A 295 2.55 -1.27 -5.58
CA PRO A 295 2.86 -1.00 -6.99
C PRO A 295 3.83 -2.00 -7.61
N TRP A 296 4.55 -2.77 -6.80
CA TRP A 296 5.60 -3.69 -7.24
C TRP A 296 5.50 -5.01 -6.48
N GLN A 297 6.44 -5.91 -6.77
CA GLN A 297 6.57 -7.18 -6.08
C GLN A 297 6.75 -7.00 -4.57
N ILE A 298 6.10 -7.87 -3.81
CA ILE A 298 6.24 -8.01 -2.37
C ILE A 298 6.40 -9.49 -2.03
N TYR A 299 7.25 -9.81 -1.04
CA TYR A 299 7.36 -11.19 -0.57
C TYR A 299 6.15 -11.57 0.28
N ASP A 300 5.70 -12.80 0.13
CA ASP A 300 4.55 -13.36 0.83
C ASP A 300 4.62 -13.13 2.36
N SER A 301 5.75 -13.46 2.99
CA SER A 301 5.93 -13.24 4.43
C SER A 301 5.78 -11.77 4.86
N SER A 302 6.15 -10.84 3.98
CA SER A 302 6.06 -9.40 4.24
C SER A 302 4.66 -8.86 4.04
N ALA A 303 4.01 -9.32 2.98
CA ALA A 303 2.61 -9.07 2.70
C ALA A 303 1.72 -9.51 3.87
N ILE A 304 1.96 -10.72 4.40
CA ILE A 304 1.23 -11.27 5.55
C ILE A 304 1.39 -10.41 6.81
N LEU A 305 2.64 -10.10 7.19
CA LEU A 305 2.92 -9.28 8.37
C LEU A 305 2.32 -7.87 8.24
N TYR A 306 2.39 -7.30 7.04
CA TYR A 306 1.82 -5.99 6.78
C TYR A 306 0.30 -5.98 6.93
N ALA A 307 -0.38 -6.94 6.30
CA ALA A 307 -1.83 -7.06 6.38
C ALA A 307 -2.28 -7.26 7.84
N TYR A 308 -1.61 -8.16 8.58
CA TYR A 308 -1.81 -8.37 10.03
C TYR A 308 -1.77 -7.05 10.80
N HIS A 309 -0.64 -6.33 10.75
CA HIS A 309 -0.50 -5.07 11.49
C HIS A 309 -1.52 -4.02 11.03
N TRP A 310 -1.84 -3.98 9.74
CA TRP A 310 -2.77 -2.99 9.19
C TRP A 310 -4.17 -3.17 9.71
N TYR A 311 -4.71 -4.40 9.67
CA TYR A 311 -6.02 -4.69 10.25
C TYR A 311 -6.03 -4.48 11.77
N ARG A 312 -4.95 -4.87 12.46
CA ARG A 312 -4.81 -4.63 13.89
C ARG A 312 -4.93 -3.15 14.25
N TYR A 313 -4.24 -2.26 13.53
CA TYR A 313 -4.34 -0.82 13.76
C TYR A 313 -5.66 -0.22 13.30
N LEU A 314 -6.24 -0.75 12.23
CA LEU A 314 -7.55 -0.30 11.75
C LEU A 314 -8.67 -0.61 12.76
N GLN A 315 -8.63 -1.78 13.42
CA GLN A 315 -9.54 -2.14 14.51
C GLN A 315 -9.40 -1.19 15.71
N GLN A 316 -8.20 -0.70 15.98
CA GLN A 316 -7.94 0.23 17.08
C GLN A 316 -8.51 1.63 16.85
N GLY A 317 -9.03 1.90 15.65
CA GLY A 317 -9.62 3.19 15.29
C GLY A 317 -8.66 4.15 14.61
N CYS A 318 -7.45 3.71 14.25
CA CYS A 318 -6.57 4.44 13.34
C CYS A 318 -7.27 4.72 12.00
N SER A 319 -6.88 5.80 11.32
CA SER A 319 -7.22 5.97 9.91
C SER A 319 -6.49 4.93 9.07
N ILE A 320 -6.96 4.68 7.85
CA ILE A 320 -6.30 3.73 6.93
C ILE A 320 -4.83 4.09 6.71
N GLY A 321 -4.52 5.38 6.73
CA GLY A 321 -3.18 5.90 6.58
C GLY A 321 -2.32 5.83 7.83
N GLU A 322 -2.88 6.13 9.00
CA GLU A 322 -2.19 5.91 10.28
C GLU A 322 -1.87 4.43 10.48
N ALA A 323 -2.84 3.55 10.18
CA ALA A 323 -2.64 2.11 10.18
C ALA A 323 -1.53 1.72 9.21
N ALA A 324 -1.53 2.23 7.97
CA ALA A 324 -0.48 1.93 7.00
C ALA A 324 0.91 2.35 7.46
N LEU A 325 1.06 3.54 8.06
CA LEU A 325 2.34 4.01 8.60
C LEU A 325 2.85 3.10 9.73
N LEU A 326 2.00 2.82 10.72
CA LEU A 326 2.37 1.97 11.84
C LEU A 326 2.68 0.53 11.40
N SER A 327 1.93 -0.01 10.43
CA SER A 327 2.19 -1.33 9.86
C SER A 327 3.53 -1.41 9.15
N LYS A 328 3.95 -0.36 8.42
CA LYS A 328 5.30 -0.32 7.82
C LYS A 328 6.37 -0.41 8.91
N ILE A 329 6.24 0.39 9.97
CA ILE A 329 7.20 0.44 11.08
C ILE A 329 7.30 -0.92 11.77
N ASP A 330 6.16 -1.52 12.11
CA ASP A 330 6.15 -2.77 12.88
C ASP A 330 6.53 -3.99 12.03
N SER A 331 6.10 -4.04 10.77
CA SER A 331 6.54 -5.11 9.87
C SER A 331 8.05 -5.10 9.69
N LEU A 332 8.65 -3.91 9.51
CA LEU A 332 10.11 -3.76 9.43
C LEU A 332 10.80 -4.15 10.74
N SER A 333 10.20 -3.82 11.89
CA SER A 333 10.73 -4.21 13.20
C SER A 333 10.72 -5.73 13.39
N ASP A 334 9.61 -6.39 13.09
CA ASP A 334 9.47 -7.84 13.24
C ASP A 334 10.41 -8.59 12.27
N MET A 335 10.53 -8.10 11.03
CA MET A 335 11.48 -8.64 10.04
C MET A 335 12.93 -8.46 10.43
N TYR A 336 13.26 -7.35 11.11
CA TYR A 336 14.61 -7.11 11.61
C TYR A 336 15.01 -8.21 12.60
N ASP A 337 14.10 -8.60 13.48
CA ASP A 337 14.33 -9.67 14.45
C ASP A 337 14.49 -11.03 13.76
N LEU A 338 13.87 -11.21 12.60
CA LEU A 338 14.04 -12.38 11.72
C LEU A 338 15.30 -12.34 10.85
N LYS A 339 16.08 -11.25 10.88
CA LYS A 339 17.27 -11.02 10.03
C LYS A 339 16.99 -11.01 8.52
N THR A 340 15.73 -10.77 8.12
CA THR A 340 15.28 -10.71 6.73
C THR A 340 14.56 -9.39 6.50
N ILE A 341 15.30 -8.27 6.52
CA ILE A 341 14.68 -6.96 6.30
C ILE A 341 14.21 -6.89 4.85
N ASP A 342 12.90 -6.90 4.66
CA ASP A 342 12.27 -6.65 3.37
C ASP A 342 11.67 -5.24 3.34
N TYR A 343 12.34 -4.35 2.62
CA TYR A 343 11.85 -2.99 2.43
C TYR A 343 10.64 -2.92 1.48
N ASN A 344 10.23 -4.02 0.84
CA ASN A 344 9.09 -4.00 -0.05
C ASN A 344 7.77 -3.69 0.67
N VAL A 345 7.71 -3.88 1.99
CA VAL A 345 6.56 -3.45 2.80
C VAL A 345 6.35 -1.93 2.77
N ALA A 346 7.40 -1.14 2.54
CA ALA A 346 7.28 0.30 2.40
C ALA A 346 6.46 0.70 1.16
N ASN A 347 6.32 -0.21 0.20
CA ASN A 347 5.71 0.05 -1.09
C ASN A 347 4.19 0.11 -1.06
N TYR A 348 3.50 -0.34 0.00
CA TYR A 348 2.04 -0.17 0.03
C TYR A 348 1.66 1.30 -0.08
N LEU A 349 0.87 1.60 -1.10
CA LEU A 349 0.34 2.92 -1.37
C LEU A 349 -1.15 2.95 -1.07
N ILE A 350 -1.62 4.11 -0.63
CA ILE A 350 -3.04 4.37 -0.46
C ILE A 350 -3.49 5.24 -1.61
N TYR A 351 -4.51 4.77 -2.32
CA TYR A 351 -5.27 5.52 -3.30
C TYR A 351 -6.61 5.90 -2.67
N GLY A 352 -6.93 7.18 -2.60
CA GLY A 352 -8.07 7.71 -1.85
C GLY A 352 -7.65 8.48 -0.59
N ASN A 353 -8.63 8.81 0.26
CA ASN A 353 -8.41 9.64 1.46
C ASN A 353 -7.69 8.85 2.58
N PRO A 354 -6.43 9.15 2.91
CA PRO A 354 -5.70 8.44 3.97
C PRO A 354 -6.26 8.70 5.39
N GLY A 355 -7.10 9.73 5.56
CA GLY A 355 -7.80 10.06 6.79
C GLY A 355 -9.07 9.25 7.04
N LEU A 356 -9.47 8.37 6.12
CA LEU A 356 -10.63 7.49 6.27
C LEU A 356 -10.50 6.61 7.52
N ARG A 357 -11.52 6.57 8.38
CA ARG A 357 -11.55 5.73 9.60
C ARG A 357 -12.79 4.84 9.62
N LEU A 358 -12.63 3.61 10.12
CA LEU A 358 -13.76 2.71 10.40
C LEU A 358 -14.48 3.06 11.71
N TYR A 359 -13.79 3.73 12.62
CA TYR A 359 -14.28 4.09 13.95
C TYR A 359 -14.10 5.59 14.21
N PRO A 360 -14.90 6.20 15.09
CA PRO A 360 -14.61 7.54 15.58
C PRO A 360 -13.23 7.60 16.23
N PHE A 361 -12.51 8.71 16.04
CA PHE A 361 -11.17 8.90 16.62
C PHE A 361 -11.15 8.76 18.15
N GLN A 362 -12.28 9.08 18.80
CA GLN A 362 -12.43 8.94 20.25
C GLN A 362 -12.15 7.51 20.74
N ARG A 363 -12.53 6.49 19.97
CA ARG A 363 -12.24 5.08 20.29
C ARG A 363 -10.74 4.82 20.42
N LEU A 364 -9.93 5.37 19.51
CA LEU A 364 -8.48 5.22 19.54
C LEU A 364 -7.88 5.83 20.81
N ILE A 365 -8.40 6.98 21.26
CA ILE A 365 -7.94 7.64 22.48
C ILE A 365 -8.36 6.86 23.74
N GLU A 366 -9.62 6.43 23.79
CA GLU A 366 -10.21 5.82 25.00
C GLU A 366 -9.81 4.36 25.18
N GLU A 367 -9.85 3.56 24.12
CA GLU A 367 -9.60 2.12 24.19
C GLU A 367 -8.13 1.76 23.91
N TYR A 368 -7.39 2.60 23.19
CA TYR A 368 -6.01 2.32 22.76
C TYR A 368 -5.06 3.51 22.95
N PRO A 369 -4.96 4.07 24.17
CA PRO A 369 -4.20 5.29 24.45
C PRO A 369 -2.70 5.18 24.09
N GLU A 370 -2.11 3.99 24.19
CA GLU A 370 -0.72 3.76 23.80
C GLU A 370 -0.49 3.94 22.30
N THR A 371 -1.43 3.47 21.47
CA THR A 371 -1.38 3.67 20.01
C THR A 371 -1.60 5.13 19.66
N ALA A 372 -2.55 5.80 20.33
CA ALA A 372 -2.76 7.24 20.17
C ALA A 372 -1.50 8.04 20.54
N LEU A 373 -0.88 7.73 21.68
CA LEU A 373 0.35 8.37 22.14
C LEU A 373 1.51 8.12 21.18
N ARG A 374 1.61 6.91 20.62
CA ARG A 374 2.61 6.57 19.60
C ARG A 374 2.45 7.45 18.34
N LEU A 375 1.23 7.63 17.85
CA LEU A 375 0.95 8.52 16.71
C LEU A 375 1.27 9.99 17.03
N MET A 376 0.94 10.45 18.25
CA MET A 376 1.28 11.81 18.70
C MET A 376 2.79 12.01 18.79
N ARG A 377 3.54 10.99 19.23
CA ARG A 377 5.01 11.01 19.21
C ARG A 377 5.55 11.07 17.79
N LEU A 378 5.01 10.28 16.85
CA LEU A 378 5.42 10.36 15.44
C LEU A 378 5.18 11.76 14.85
N LYS A 379 4.10 12.44 15.27
CA LYS A 379 3.82 13.82 14.88
C LYS A 379 4.80 14.85 15.49
N ASN A 380 5.37 14.55 16.66
CA ASN A 380 6.25 15.47 17.42
C ASN A 380 7.75 15.15 17.28
N ILE A 381 8.11 13.98 16.74
CA ILE A 381 9.50 13.55 16.49
C ILE A 381 10.02 14.13 15.17
N THR A 382 9.13 14.50 14.26
CA THR A 382 9.43 15.34 13.11
C THR A 382 9.55 16.78 13.52
#